data_AF-A0A496QGV5-F1
#
_entry.id   AF-A0A496QGV5-F1
#
_cell.length_a   1.000
_cell.length_b   1.000
_cell.length_c   1.000
_cell.angle_alpha   90.00
_cell.angle_beta   90.00
_cell.angle_gamma   90.00
#
_symmetry.space_group_name_H-M   'P 1'
#
loop_
_entity.id
_entity.type
_entity.pdbx_description
1 polymer ?
#
loop_
_entity_poly.entity_id
_entity_poly.type
_entity_poly.pdbx_seq_one_letter_code
_entity_poly.pdbx_strand_id
1 'polypeptide(L)'
;FTHLEDRAKYANYQLDSDFSARPWFIEPIKDGDIHVSEFYTSRITGALCITVSGPIRNYEDEIVGILGIDLRFEDLAKMEQESEE
;
A
#
# COMPACT_ATOMS: atom_id res chain seq x y z
N PHE A 1 -4.67 2.38 -8.13
CA PHE A 1 -5.03 3.56 -8.95
C PHE A 1 -4.57 4.80 -8.20
N THR A 2 -3.69 5.61 -8.79
CA THR A 2 -3.19 6.85 -8.16
C THR A 2 -4.18 7.98 -8.44
N HIS A 3 -4.56 8.76 -7.41
CA HIS A 3 -5.38 9.96 -7.61
C HIS A 3 -4.69 10.92 -8.60
N LEU A 4 -5.48 11.47 -9.53
CA LEU A 4 -5.00 12.34 -10.61
C LEU A 4 -4.17 13.51 -10.08
N GLU A 5 -4.54 14.04 -8.92
CA GLU A 5 -3.91 15.19 -8.27
C GLU A 5 -2.52 14.86 -7.71
N ASP A 6 -2.25 13.60 -7.38
CA ASP A 6 -0.97 13.17 -6.80
C ASP A 6 -0.05 12.50 -7.82
N ARG A 7 -0.49 12.27 -9.07
CA ARG A 7 0.32 11.62 -10.12
C ARG A 7 1.71 12.24 -10.27
N ALA A 8 1.81 13.57 -10.27
CA ALA A 8 3.09 14.28 -10.41
C ALA A 8 4.03 14.06 -9.22
N LYS A 9 3.48 13.85 -8.02
CA LYS A 9 4.26 13.57 -6.79
C LYS A 9 4.80 12.15 -6.81
N TYR A 10 4.01 11.17 -7.23
CA TYR A 10 4.44 9.77 -7.31
C TYR A 10 5.42 9.52 -8.48
N ALA A 11 5.25 10.20 -9.61
CA ALA A 11 6.08 10.01 -10.80
C ALA A 11 7.58 10.28 -10.56
N ASN A 12 7.92 11.25 -9.70
CA ASN A 12 9.30 11.61 -9.39
C ASN A 12 9.86 10.89 -8.15
N TYR A 13 9.00 10.34 -7.28
CA TYR A 13 9.41 9.76 -6.00
C TYR A 13 9.80 8.27 -6.12
N GLN A 14 9.36 7.59 -7.18
CA GLN A 14 9.42 6.13 -7.30
C GLN A 14 10.69 5.55 -7.93
N LEU A 15 11.54 6.36 -8.59
CA LEU A 15 12.66 5.83 -9.39
C LEU A 15 13.90 5.42 -8.57
N ASP A 16 14.14 6.03 -7.41
CA ASP A 16 15.34 5.77 -6.57
C ASP A 16 15.01 5.44 -5.10
N SER A 17 13.74 5.15 -4.79
CA SER A 17 13.32 4.88 -3.41
C SER A 17 13.39 3.39 -3.07
N ASP A 18 14.20 3.03 -2.08
CA ASP A 18 14.20 1.70 -1.47
C ASP A 18 13.08 1.61 -0.41
N PHE A 19 12.14 0.69 -0.62
CA PHE A 19 11.02 0.42 0.29
C PHE A 19 11.16 -0.91 1.04
N SER A 20 12.26 -1.63 0.85
CA SER A 20 12.47 -2.96 1.43
C SER A 20 12.48 -2.99 2.96
N ALA A 21 12.77 -1.84 3.59
CA ALA A 21 12.76 -1.69 5.04
C ALA A 21 11.37 -1.40 5.66
N ARG A 22 10.31 -1.31 4.85
CA ARG A 22 8.96 -0.97 5.34
C ARG A 22 8.22 -2.19 5.88
N PRO A 23 7.42 -2.08 6.96
CA PRO A 23 6.65 -3.21 7.51
C PRO A 23 5.77 -3.89 6.46
N TRP A 24 5.02 -3.11 5.67
CA TRP A 24 4.18 -3.63 4.59
C TRP A 24 4.97 -4.43 3.54
N PHE A 25 6.28 -4.24 3.42
CA PHE A 25 7.12 -5.02 2.52
C PHE A 25 7.73 -6.25 3.22
N ILE A 26 8.15 -6.10 4.48
CA ILE A 26 8.83 -7.14 5.25
C ILE A 26 7.87 -8.24 5.69
N GLU A 27 6.67 -7.89 6.14
CA GLU A 27 5.72 -8.87 6.72
C GLU A 27 5.28 -9.92 5.68
N PRO A 28 4.83 -9.54 4.46
CA PRO A 28 4.47 -10.53 3.44
C PRO A 28 5.65 -11.38 2.94
N ILE A 29 6.89 -10.89 3.06
CA ILE A 29 8.08 -11.68 2.70
C ILE A 29 8.36 -12.76 3.75
N LYS A 30 8.04 -12.49 5.02
CA LYS A 30 8.38 -13.41 6.12
C LYS A 30 7.51 -14.66 6.14
N ASP A 31 6.21 -14.50 5.92
CA ASP A 31 5.24 -15.60 6.02
C ASP A 31 4.56 -15.95 4.70
N GLY A 32 4.64 -15.08 3.69
CA GLY A 32 4.00 -15.31 2.40
C GLY A 32 2.49 -15.03 2.40
N ASP A 33 1.96 -14.36 3.44
CA ASP A 33 0.54 -14.04 3.58
C ASP A 33 0.25 -12.56 3.24
N ILE A 34 -1.05 -12.22 3.23
CA ILE A 34 -1.52 -10.85 3.05
C ILE A 34 -1.49 -10.13 4.40
N HIS A 35 -0.95 -8.91 4.43
CA HIS A 35 -0.84 -8.08 5.62
C HIS A 35 -1.54 -6.74 5.43
N VAL A 36 -1.92 -6.13 6.55
CA VAL A 36 -2.43 -4.77 6.62
C VAL A 36 -1.56 -4.01 7.61
N SER A 37 -0.97 -2.91 7.15
CA SER A 37 -0.14 -2.06 8.01
C SER A 37 -0.99 -1.38 9.10
N GLU A 38 -0.33 -1.00 10.19
CA GLU A 38 -0.90 -0.02 11.10
C GLU A 38 -1.13 1.33 10.39
N PHE A 39 -1.96 2.18 11.00
CA PHE A 39 -2.17 3.54 10.53
C PHE A 39 -0.86 4.31 10.47
N TYR A 40 -0.58 4.95 9.33
CA TYR A 40 0.56 5.85 9.19
C TYR A 40 0.16 7.12 8.46
N THR A 41 0.85 8.21 8.75
CA THR A 41 0.72 9.45 7.98
C THR A 41 1.56 9.34 6.72
N SER A 42 0.92 9.42 5.55
CA SER A 42 1.61 9.42 4.26
C SER A 42 2.67 10.52 4.23
N ARG A 43 3.92 10.14 3.95
CA ARG A 43 5.04 11.09 3.85
C ARG A 43 4.90 12.04 2.66
N ILE A 44 4.08 11.68 1.67
CA ILE A 44 3.90 12.41 0.42
C ILE A 44 2.72 13.40 0.52
N THR A 45 1.61 12.98 1.15
CA THR A 45 0.37 13.76 1.18
C THR A 45 -0.01 14.29 2.56
N GLY A 46 0.57 13.76 3.64
CA GLY A 46 0.18 14.06 5.02
C GLY A 46 -1.14 13.42 5.46
N ALA A 47 -1.77 12.61 4.61
CA ALA A 47 -3.03 11.93 4.92
C ALA A 47 -2.81 10.70 5.81
N LEU A 48 -3.80 10.35 6.63
CA LEU A 48 -3.81 9.08 7.37
C LEU A 48 -4.13 7.94 6.39
N CYS A 49 -3.23 6.97 6.31
CA CYS A 49 -3.31 5.84 5.40
C CYS A 49 -3.12 4.51 6.12
N ILE A 50 -3.61 3.45 5.49
CA ILE A 50 -3.19 2.06 5.72
C ILE A 50 -2.67 1.50 4.41
N THR A 51 -1.74 0.54 4.47
CA THR A 51 -1.27 -0.20 3.30
C THR A 51 -1.71 -1.64 3.45
N VAL A 52 -2.44 -2.15 2.46
CA VAL A 52 -2.65 -3.59 2.30
C VAL A 52 -1.54 -4.11 1.41
N SER A 53 -0.86 -5.18 1.81
CA SER A 53 0.22 -5.76 1.02
C SER A 53 0.18 -7.28 0.97
N GLY A 54 0.71 -7.85 -0.10
CA GLY A 54 0.76 -9.30 -0.28
C GLY A 54 1.78 -9.72 -1.33
N PRO A 55 2.25 -10.98 -1.28
CA PRO A 55 3.26 -11.47 -2.22
C PRO A 55 2.67 -11.74 -3.60
N ILE A 56 3.47 -11.44 -4.62
CA ILE A 56 3.28 -11.89 -5.99
C ILE A 56 4.15 -13.14 -6.16
N ARG A 57 3.53 -14.25 -6.54
CA ARG A 57 4.21 -15.53 -6.72
C ARG A 57 4.31 -15.92 -8.20
N ASN A 58 5.40 -16.59 -8.57
CA ASN A 58 5.55 -17.20 -9.90
C ASN A 58 4.84 -18.57 -9.95
N TYR A 59 4.97 -19.28 -11.08
CA TYR A 59 4.37 -20.61 -11.26
C TYR A 59 4.98 -21.70 -10.37
N GLU A 60 6.15 -21.45 -9.79
CA GLU A 60 6.86 -22.33 -8.87
C GLU A 60 6.57 -21.99 -7.40
N ASP A 61 5.58 -21.12 -7.14
CA ASP A 61 5.17 -20.61 -5.82
C ASP A 61 6.24 -19.75 -5.11
N GLU A 62 7.25 -19.28 -5.85
CA GLU A 62 8.29 -18.40 -5.30
C GLU A 62 7.83 -16.94 -5.30
N ILE A 63 8.12 -16.21 -4.21
CA ILE A 63 7.82 -14.78 -4.11
C ILE A 63 8.77 -14.00 -5.02
N VAL A 64 8.21 -13.36 -6.05
CA VAL A 64 8.95 -12.55 -7.04
C VAL A 64 8.75 -11.04 -6.84
N GLY A 65 7.88 -10.65 -5.90
CA GLY A 65 7.65 -9.25 -5.54
C GLY A 65 6.56 -9.11 -4.50
N ILE A 66 6.39 -7.90 -3.97
CA ILE A 66 5.31 -7.54 -3.05
C ILE A 66 4.45 -6.48 -3.71
N LEU A 67 3.14 -6.70 -3.75
CA LEU A 67 2.16 -5.68 -4.12
C LEU A 67 1.75 -4.92 -2.86
N GLY A 68 1.85 -3.60 -2.87
CA GLY A 68 1.32 -2.72 -1.83
C GLY A 68 0.23 -1.80 -2.39
N ILE A 69 -0.87 -1.67 -1.67
CA ILE A 69 -2.01 -0.80 -1.99
C ILE A 69 -2.24 0.15 -0.82
N ASP A 70 -2.00 1.44 -1.05
CA ASP A 70 -2.27 2.49 -0.07
C ASP A 70 -3.74 2.91 -0.14
N LEU A 71 -4.42 2.88 1.00
CA LEU A 71 -5.80 3.32 1.19
C LEU A 71 -5.81 4.53 2.13
N ARG A 72 -6.45 5.61 1.71
CA ARG A 72 -6.66 6.77 2.57
C ARG A 72 -7.84 6.47 3.50
N PHE A 73 -7.64 6.70 4.79
CA PHE A 73 -8.67 6.41 5.79
C PHE A 73 -9.97 7.19 5.55
N GLU A 74 -9.87 8.44 5.10
CA GLU A 74 -11.04 9.27 4.77
C GLU A 74 -11.89 8.69 3.64
N ASP A 75 -11.27 7.99 2.68
CA ASP A 75 -11.99 7.34 1.59
C ASP A 75 -12.69 6.06 2.10
N LEU A 76 -12.02 5.28 2.95
CA LEU A 76 -12.61 4.11 3.61
C LEU A 76 -13.82 4.49 4.49
N ALA A 77 -13.70 5.54 5.29
CA ALA A 77 -14.76 5.99 6.18
C ALA A 77 -16.02 6.47 5.42
N LYS A 78 -15.85 7.00 4.21
CA LYS A 78 -16.99 7.41 3.36
C LYS A 78 -17.68 6.22 2.69
N MET A 79 -16.92 5.20 2.29
CA MET A 79 -17.48 3.99 1.67
C MET A 79 -18.33 3.17 2.65
N GLU A 80 -17.94 3.11 3.92
CA GLU A 80 -18.76 2.46 4.97
C GLU A 80 -20.11 3.17 5.15
N GLN A 81 -20.13 4.51 5.15
CA GLN A 81 -21.38 5.28 5.27
C GLN A 81 -22.34 5.05 4.10
N GLU A 82 -21.83 4.92 2.87
CA GLU A 82 -22.65 4.65 1.68
C GLU A 82 -23.14 3.19 1.60
N SER A 83 -22.52 2.28 2.35
CA SER A 83 -22.91 0.85 2.39
C SER A 83 -23.97 0.55 3.45
N GLU A 84 -24.21 1.50 4.37
CA GLU A 84 -25.24 1.43 5.42
C GLU A 84 -26.55 2.15 5.04
N GLU A 85 -26.62 2.77 3.85
CA GLU A 85 -27.84 3.33 3.23
C GLU A 85 -28.42 2.41 2.14
#